data_AF-A0A9E1IC82-F1
#
_entry.id   AF-A0A9E1IC82-F1
#
_cell.length_a   1.000
_cell.length_b   1.000
_cell.length_c   1.000
_cell.angle_alpha   90.00
_cell.angle_beta   90.00
_cell.angle_gamma   90.00
#
_symmetry.space_group_name_H-M   'P 1'
#
loop_
_entity.id
_entity.type
_entity.pdbx_description
1 polymer ?
#
loop_
_entity_poly.entity_id
_entity_poly.type
_entity_poly.pdbx_seq_one_letter_code
_entity_poly.pdbx_strand_id
1 'polypeptide(L)'
;MPAPGFAQESLRGFSTDIDLIRPNFGYRSIQGLQLPGANVRGTVRWGLVAQYSRNPLTLYDFQEEIGAVIANRTDFALGASIDISKAVSAGLVVPGAWNSGVHPDAAAFAANGAGLGDIGASVRVTALHLRMLHLGAHGGLILPTGRRNIYIGEQYVRGVVGLMAMLDMGPLTIGTDAAVTLRGKVDTEADFVHGPELNWNSGLRFGIPYTPLAVTSTLMLRGGFSNFMQGGAENGIEAMGGLQYKPVDFMRIDVSAGRGFTTGYGTSDFRLLTGFIFEHVPHKPPPPPPPPPPVRVETVVVEEIPEPPPLPPLEPAWEEGELARVVGEEIKIREKLQFIVNTPDLLADSKPVLNAIAAVVNENALIGHVVIEGHASEEGSYEFNYELSLNRARTIFEELIQAGVHPKRLSYRGMGEVVPTARGMQLKGSVPDETILAINRRVEFHIIRQFEPTDELPEYSTSIKLPWSGSDSTVKQPPKPELPEPEEEEEPEGTGFDDWGDDELEMKDDTGEEPAEEEEKGGKKNRPDKPKDDIKDFSPDEEEFEFEGNE
;
A
#
# COMPACT_ATOMS: atom_id res chain seq x y z
N MET A 1 -62.00 43.17 -21.58
CA MET A 1 -61.30 42.35 -20.58
C MET A 1 -60.23 41.55 -21.31
N PRO A 2 -58.93 41.83 -21.13
CA PRO A 2 -57.90 40.88 -21.51
C PRO A 2 -57.73 39.84 -20.39
N ALA A 3 -57.35 38.63 -20.80
CA ALA A 3 -57.23 37.42 -20.02
C ALA A 3 -56.36 37.57 -18.75
N PRO A 4 -56.62 36.80 -17.68
CA PRO A 4 -55.80 36.83 -16.48
C PRO A 4 -54.37 36.46 -16.84
N GLY A 5 -53.46 37.38 -16.50
CA GLY A 5 -52.05 37.31 -16.85
C GLY A 5 -51.41 36.02 -16.35
N PHE A 6 -50.56 35.45 -17.20
CA PHE A 6 -49.45 34.62 -16.75
C PHE A 6 -48.74 35.40 -15.64
N ALA A 7 -48.81 34.86 -14.43
CA ALA A 7 -48.05 35.36 -13.31
C ALA A 7 -46.59 35.39 -13.75
N GLN A 8 -46.06 36.60 -13.81
CA GLN A 8 -44.69 36.95 -14.11
C GLN A 8 -43.79 36.14 -13.18
N GLU A 9 -43.09 35.14 -13.71
CA GLU A 9 -42.05 34.38 -13.01
C GLU A 9 -40.98 35.39 -12.55
N SER A 10 -41.08 35.86 -11.31
CA SER A 10 -40.05 36.67 -10.68
C SER A 10 -38.90 35.75 -10.23
N LEU A 11 -38.15 35.18 -11.16
CA LEU A 11 -36.92 34.43 -10.87
C LEU A 11 -35.74 35.40 -10.94
N ARG A 12 -35.51 36.15 -9.87
CA ARG A 12 -34.37 37.08 -9.71
C ARG A 12 -33.13 36.34 -9.17
N GLY A 13 -32.66 35.33 -9.89
CA GLY A 13 -31.36 34.70 -9.63
C GLY A 13 -30.48 34.77 -10.87
N PHE A 14 -29.15 34.72 -10.69
CA PHE A 14 -28.21 34.74 -11.80
C PHE A 14 -27.97 33.33 -12.36
N SER A 15 -27.60 33.25 -13.65
CA SER A 15 -27.13 32.00 -14.27
C SER A 15 -25.67 31.72 -13.90
N THR A 16 -25.43 31.58 -12.60
CA THR A 16 -24.13 31.30 -11.98
C THR A 16 -24.23 29.97 -11.25
N ASP A 17 -23.15 29.20 -11.19
CA ASP A 17 -23.05 28.03 -10.34
C ASP A 17 -22.12 28.36 -9.18
N ILE A 18 -22.71 28.41 -7.99
CA ILE A 18 -22.03 28.89 -6.77
C ILE A 18 -21.32 27.78 -6.02
N ASP A 19 -21.46 26.51 -6.40
CA ASP A 19 -20.94 25.42 -5.57
C ASP A 19 -19.41 25.49 -5.47
N LEU A 20 -18.89 25.45 -4.25
CA LEU A 20 -17.45 25.48 -3.97
C LEU A 20 -16.78 24.15 -4.30
N ILE A 21 -17.47 23.05 -4.01
CA ILE A 21 -16.93 21.69 -4.06
C ILE A 21 -17.59 20.92 -5.17
N ARG A 22 -16.83 20.53 -6.19
CA ARG A 22 -17.29 19.53 -7.16
C ARG A 22 -16.82 18.15 -6.74
N PRO A 23 -17.73 17.22 -6.39
CA PRO A 23 -17.35 15.85 -6.09
C PRO A 23 -16.63 15.20 -7.27
N ASN A 24 -15.66 14.34 -6.94
CA ASN A 24 -14.94 13.55 -7.92
C ASN A 24 -14.89 12.09 -7.47
N PHE A 25 -14.84 11.18 -8.44
CA PHE A 25 -14.90 9.73 -8.19
C PHE A 25 -13.56 9.05 -8.51
N GLY A 26 -12.46 9.81 -8.38
CA GLY A 26 -11.10 9.42 -8.76
C GLY A 26 -10.44 8.41 -7.81
N TYR A 27 -9.32 7.83 -8.25
CA TYR A 27 -8.52 6.89 -7.45
C TYR A 27 -8.02 7.60 -6.20
N ARG A 28 -8.21 6.98 -5.03
CA ARG A 28 -7.84 7.53 -3.71
C ARG A 28 -8.31 8.97 -3.48
N SER A 29 -9.35 9.39 -4.19
CA SER A 29 -9.92 10.73 -4.08
C SER A 29 -10.26 11.07 -2.63
N ILE A 30 -9.90 12.30 -2.26
CA ILE A 30 -10.40 12.96 -1.06
C ILE A 30 -11.46 13.95 -1.55
N GLN A 31 -12.40 14.27 -0.68
CA GLN A 31 -13.58 15.08 -0.96
C GLN A 31 -13.16 16.43 -1.52
N GLY A 32 -13.62 16.76 -2.73
CA GLY A 32 -13.23 18.00 -3.44
C GLY A 32 -11.79 18.03 -3.98
N LEU A 33 -10.97 17.00 -3.75
CA LEU A 33 -9.57 16.95 -4.17
C LEU A 33 -9.32 15.85 -5.19
N GLN A 34 -8.85 16.23 -6.38
CA GLN A 34 -8.40 15.27 -7.39
C GLN A 34 -6.94 14.90 -7.17
N LEU A 35 -6.64 13.60 -7.17
CA LEU A 35 -5.27 13.09 -7.02
C LEU A 35 -4.80 12.36 -8.28
N PRO A 36 -3.50 12.43 -8.63
CA PRO A 36 -2.95 11.61 -9.69
C PRO A 36 -2.99 10.14 -9.26
N GLY A 37 -3.33 9.27 -10.21
CA GLY A 37 -3.39 7.83 -9.99
C GLY A 37 -4.59 7.19 -10.66
N ALA A 38 -4.40 5.92 -10.98
CA ALA A 38 -5.40 5.00 -11.49
C ALA A 38 -5.07 3.61 -10.92
N ASN A 39 -6.10 2.78 -10.79
CA ASN A 39 -5.95 1.39 -10.46
C ASN A 39 -5.62 0.60 -11.76
N VAL A 40 -5.88 -0.70 -11.80
CA VAL A 40 -5.73 -1.51 -13.02
C VAL A 40 -6.72 -1.06 -14.09
N ARG A 41 -6.33 -1.26 -15.36
CA ARG A 41 -7.17 -0.97 -16.52
C ARG A 41 -8.53 -1.64 -16.38
N GLY A 42 -9.59 -0.88 -16.63
CA GLY A 42 -10.98 -1.30 -16.54
C GLY A 42 -11.59 -1.12 -15.15
N THR A 43 -10.86 -0.60 -14.16
CA THR A 43 -11.43 -0.28 -12.85
C THR A 43 -12.51 0.79 -13.01
N VAL A 44 -13.71 0.50 -12.52
CA VAL A 44 -14.86 1.41 -12.56
C VAL A 44 -15.17 1.83 -11.13
N ARG A 45 -15.30 3.14 -10.92
CA ARG A 45 -15.80 3.72 -9.67
C ARG A 45 -17.11 4.44 -9.94
N TRP A 46 -18.10 4.29 -9.08
CA TRP A 46 -19.36 5.02 -9.20
C TRP A 46 -19.97 5.26 -7.83
N GLY A 47 -20.83 6.26 -7.70
CA GLY A 47 -21.41 6.57 -6.41
C GLY A 47 -22.29 7.78 -6.38
N LEU A 48 -22.72 8.10 -5.16
CA LEU A 48 -23.51 9.27 -4.81
C LEU A 48 -22.76 10.05 -3.74
N VAL A 49 -22.64 11.35 -3.95
CA VAL A 49 -22.20 12.30 -2.92
C VAL A 49 -23.36 13.25 -2.63
N ALA A 50 -23.66 13.46 -1.35
CA ALA A 50 -24.62 14.45 -0.89
C ALA A 50 -23.91 15.44 0.02
N GLN A 51 -24.20 16.73 -0.13
CA GLN A 51 -23.66 17.78 0.73
C GLN A 51 -24.75 18.75 1.15
N TYR A 52 -24.65 19.23 2.38
CA TYR A 52 -25.48 20.29 2.93
C TYR A 52 -24.59 21.47 3.29
N SER A 53 -25.00 22.67 2.88
CA SER A 53 -24.30 23.92 3.17
C SER A 53 -25.27 24.94 3.75
N ARG A 54 -24.85 25.58 4.85
CA ARG A 54 -25.55 26.72 5.46
C ARG A 54 -24.93 28.03 4.99
N ASN A 55 -25.78 28.96 4.58
CA ASN A 55 -25.42 30.29 4.07
C ASN A 55 -24.31 30.27 2.99
N PRO A 56 -24.39 29.41 1.95
CA PRO A 56 -23.38 29.38 0.89
C PRO A 56 -23.36 30.63 0.01
N LEU A 57 -24.37 31.51 0.13
CA LEU A 57 -24.43 32.76 -0.60
C LEU A 57 -25.10 33.83 0.28
N THR A 58 -24.32 34.83 0.66
CA THR A 58 -24.72 35.91 1.55
C THR A 58 -24.49 37.25 0.86
N LEU A 59 -25.47 38.14 1.00
CA LEU A 59 -25.38 39.50 0.48
C LEU A 59 -24.73 40.41 1.51
N TYR A 60 -23.77 41.20 1.05
CA TYR A 60 -23.11 42.24 1.83
C TYR A 60 -23.31 43.59 1.16
N ASP A 61 -23.51 44.62 1.98
CA ASP A 61 -23.39 46.01 1.57
C ASP A 61 -22.13 46.59 2.21
N PHE A 62 -21.12 46.85 1.39
CA PHE A 62 -19.74 47.13 1.81
C PHE A 62 -19.13 46.02 2.69
N GLN A 63 -19.30 46.11 4.01
CA GLN A 63 -18.85 45.13 5.00
C GLN A 63 -19.96 44.69 5.96
N GLU A 64 -21.16 45.24 5.82
CA GLU A 64 -22.31 44.88 6.63
C GLU A 64 -23.05 43.71 5.97
N GLU A 65 -23.28 42.66 6.74
CA GLU A 65 -24.05 41.52 6.28
C GLU A 65 -25.54 41.89 6.20
N ILE A 66 -26.10 41.90 5.00
CA ILE A 66 -27.53 42.10 4.78
C ILE A 66 -28.31 40.79 5.01
N GLY A 67 -27.68 39.65 4.69
CA GLY A 67 -28.19 38.33 5.01
C GLY A 67 -28.12 37.34 3.85
N ALA A 68 -28.47 36.09 4.15
CA ALA A 68 -28.35 34.99 3.20
C ALA A 68 -29.32 35.13 2.00
N VAL A 69 -28.75 35.13 0.80
CA VAL A 69 -29.52 34.98 -0.47
C VAL A 69 -30.00 33.53 -0.61
N ILE A 70 -29.15 32.58 -0.19
CA ILE A 70 -29.48 31.16 -0.04
C ILE A 70 -29.08 30.76 1.38
N ALA A 71 -30.07 30.52 2.24
CA ALA A 71 -29.81 30.13 3.63
C ALA A 71 -29.38 28.66 3.76
N ASN A 72 -29.98 27.77 2.96
CA ASN A 72 -29.68 26.35 2.99
C ASN A 72 -29.59 25.81 1.57
N ARG A 73 -28.54 25.04 1.30
CA ARG A 73 -28.36 24.33 0.04
C ARG A 73 -28.07 22.87 0.31
N THR A 74 -28.73 21.99 -0.42
CA THR A 74 -28.40 20.56 -0.46
C THR A 74 -28.03 20.19 -1.89
N ASP A 75 -26.80 19.74 -2.12
CA ASP A 75 -26.36 19.22 -3.41
C ASP A 75 -26.26 17.69 -3.39
N PHE A 76 -26.51 17.10 -4.54
CA PHE A 76 -26.34 15.69 -4.83
C PHE A 76 -25.51 15.55 -6.10
N ALA A 77 -24.53 14.66 -6.11
CA ALA A 77 -23.74 14.36 -7.28
C ALA A 77 -23.70 12.86 -7.49
N LEU A 78 -24.29 12.42 -8.61
CA LEU A 78 -24.08 11.08 -9.13
C LEU A 78 -22.87 11.13 -10.04
N GLY A 79 -21.91 10.23 -9.85
CA GLY A 79 -20.79 10.18 -10.76
C GLY A 79 -20.20 8.80 -10.92
N ALA A 80 -19.45 8.68 -12.01
CA ALA A 80 -18.73 7.49 -12.37
C ALA A 80 -17.37 7.86 -12.96
N SER A 81 -16.39 6.97 -12.81
CA SER A 81 -15.12 7.07 -13.49
C SER A 81 -14.60 5.69 -13.88
N ILE A 82 -13.79 5.66 -14.93
CA ILE A 82 -13.14 4.45 -15.43
C ILE A 82 -11.65 4.70 -15.61
N ASP A 83 -10.84 3.75 -15.17
CA ASP A 83 -9.40 3.73 -15.42
C ASP A 83 -9.15 3.07 -16.77
N ILE A 84 -8.92 3.87 -17.80
CA ILE A 84 -8.66 3.42 -19.18
C ILE A 84 -7.28 2.74 -19.25
N SER A 85 -6.32 3.22 -18.46
CA SER A 85 -4.99 2.65 -18.28
C SER A 85 -4.48 2.94 -16.87
N LYS A 86 -3.26 2.50 -16.53
CA LYS A 86 -2.58 2.88 -15.27
C LYS A 86 -2.25 4.38 -15.17
N ALA A 87 -2.34 5.11 -16.28
CA ALA A 87 -2.04 6.53 -16.35
C ALA A 87 -3.27 7.39 -16.65
N VAL A 88 -4.28 6.85 -17.34
CA VAL A 88 -5.41 7.64 -17.86
C VAL A 88 -6.71 7.16 -17.24
N SER A 89 -7.47 8.08 -16.67
CA SER A 89 -8.85 7.85 -16.22
C SER A 89 -9.79 8.84 -16.89
N ALA A 90 -11.04 8.45 -17.12
CA ALA A 90 -12.11 9.35 -17.52
C ALA A 90 -13.23 9.35 -16.47
N GLY A 91 -13.93 10.46 -16.32
CA GLY A 91 -15.00 10.65 -15.35
C GLY A 91 -16.20 11.41 -15.90
N LEU A 92 -17.36 11.14 -15.32
CA LEU A 92 -18.62 11.83 -15.58
C LEU A 92 -19.30 12.13 -14.24
N VAL A 93 -19.83 13.34 -14.08
CA VAL A 93 -20.57 13.77 -12.89
C VAL A 93 -21.85 14.49 -13.32
N VAL A 94 -22.97 14.09 -12.72
CA VAL A 94 -24.29 14.70 -12.87
C VAL A 94 -24.68 15.30 -11.53
N PRO A 95 -24.57 16.63 -11.36
CA PRO A 95 -24.97 17.29 -10.13
C PRO A 95 -26.46 17.65 -10.15
N GLY A 96 -27.03 17.80 -8.96
CA GLY A 96 -28.33 18.41 -8.71
C GLY A 96 -28.29 19.13 -7.37
N ALA A 97 -29.14 20.13 -7.21
CA ALA A 97 -29.16 20.92 -6.00
C ALA A 97 -30.57 21.38 -5.64
N TRP A 98 -30.76 21.68 -4.36
CA TRP A 98 -31.96 22.28 -3.81
C TRP A 98 -31.56 23.44 -2.89
N ASN A 99 -31.93 24.66 -3.30
CA ASN A 99 -31.80 25.88 -2.53
C ASN A 99 -33.09 26.17 -1.76
N SER A 100 -32.96 26.57 -0.49
CA SER A 100 -34.10 26.95 0.35
C SER A 100 -33.73 28.00 1.41
N GLY A 101 -34.70 28.86 1.71
CA GLY A 101 -34.55 29.93 2.69
C GLY A 101 -33.79 31.13 2.13
N VAL A 102 -34.28 32.32 2.49
CA VAL A 102 -33.70 33.61 2.12
C VAL A 102 -33.97 34.60 3.25
N HIS A 103 -33.02 35.48 3.52
CA HIS A 103 -33.21 36.57 4.47
C HIS A 103 -34.20 37.60 3.89
N PRO A 104 -35.14 38.16 4.69
CA PRO A 104 -36.12 39.13 4.19
C PRO A 104 -35.50 40.30 3.42
N ASP A 105 -34.36 40.82 3.89
CA ASP A 105 -33.68 41.95 3.27
C ASP A 105 -32.88 41.56 2.00
N ALA A 106 -32.64 40.26 1.81
CA ALA A 106 -32.04 39.69 0.60
C ALA A 106 -33.08 39.15 -0.40
N ALA A 107 -34.38 39.31 -0.13
CA ALA A 107 -35.47 38.69 -0.92
C ALA A 107 -35.47 39.10 -2.40
N ALA A 108 -34.86 40.23 -2.74
CA ALA A 108 -34.70 40.69 -4.11
C ALA A 108 -33.83 39.74 -4.98
N PHE A 109 -32.98 38.91 -4.35
CA PHE A 109 -32.10 37.94 -5.00
C PHE A 109 -32.53 36.49 -4.76
N ALA A 110 -33.71 36.29 -4.14
CA ALA A 110 -34.19 34.97 -3.77
C ALA A 110 -34.31 34.06 -4.98
N ALA A 111 -33.71 32.87 -4.90
CA ALA A 111 -33.84 31.86 -5.93
C ALA A 111 -33.93 30.44 -5.32
N ASN A 112 -34.98 30.25 -4.52
CA ASN A 112 -35.34 28.96 -3.95
C ASN A 112 -35.80 28.00 -5.05
N GLY A 113 -35.47 26.72 -4.89
CA GLY A 113 -35.92 25.68 -5.80
C GLY A 113 -34.90 24.57 -5.95
N ALA A 114 -35.33 23.52 -6.64
CA ALA A 114 -34.49 22.39 -7.00
C ALA A 114 -34.28 22.32 -8.51
N GLY A 115 -33.15 21.75 -8.91
CA GLY A 115 -32.82 21.51 -10.31
C GLY A 115 -31.56 20.66 -10.45
N LEU A 116 -31.40 20.07 -11.64
CA LEU A 116 -30.11 19.52 -12.04
C LEU A 116 -29.13 20.68 -12.27
N GLY A 117 -27.86 20.44 -11.95
CA GLY A 117 -26.75 21.30 -12.31
C GLY A 117 -26.13 20.89 -13.63
N ASP A 118 -25.00 21.52 -13.94
CA ASP A 118 -24.31 21.28 -15.20
C ASP A 118 -23.48 19.99 -15.16
N ILE A 119 -23.75 19.08 -16.11
CA ILE A 119 -23.05 17.81 -16.26
C ILE A 119 -21.57 18.06 -16.60
N GLY A 120 -20.68 17.42 -15.84
CA GLY A 120 -19.23 17.50 -16.04
C GLY A 120 -18.66 16.20 -16.59
N ALA A 121 -17.76 16.32 -17.57
CA ALA A 121 -16.92 15.22 -18.04
C ALA A 121 -15.44 15.59 -17.88
N SER A 122 -14.62 14.66 -17.42
CA SER A 122 -13.20 14.90 -17.15
C SER A 122 -12.31 13.75 -17.59
N VAL A 123 -11.05 14.09 -17.87
CA VAL A 123 -9.95 13.16 -18.10
C VAL A 123 -8.82 13.53 -17.16
N ARG A 124 -8.25 12.52 -16.50
CA ARG A 124 -7.07 12.66 -15.63
C ARG A 124 -5.94 11.83 -16.21
N VAL A 125 -4.74 12.41 -16.20
CA VAL A 125 -3.52 11.77 -16.68
C VAL A 125 -2.45 11.85 -15.60
N THR A 126 -2.01 10.70 -15.11
CA THR A 126 -0.81 10.57 -14.29
C THR A 126 0.41 10.57 -15.21
N ALA A 127 1.22 11.62 -15.15
CA ALA A 127 2.39 11.79 -16.00
C ALA A 127 3.63 11.14 -15.41
N LEU A 128 3.78 11.13 -14.08
CA LEU A 128 4.99 10.69 -13.40
C LEU A 128 4.66 9.87 -12.14
N HIS A 129 5.41 8.80 -11.90
CA HIS A 129 5.28 7.92 -10.75
C HIS A 129 6.67 7.58 -10.20
N LEU A 130 7.15 8.37 -9.24
CA LEU A 130 8.49 8.25 -8.63
C LEU A 130 8.39 7.80 -7.17
N ARG A 131 8.46 6.49 -6.91
CA ARG A 131 8.43 5.87 -5.56
C ARG A 131 7.24 6.32 -4.68
N MET A 132 7.31 7.52 -4.11
CA MET A 132 6.26 8.17 -3.30
C MET A 132 5.62 9.40 -3.98
N LEU A 133 6.27 10.03 -4.96
CA LEU A 133 5.75 11.23 -5.64
C LEU A 133 5.04 10.85 -6.94
N HIS A 134 3.81 11.30 -7.07
CA HIS A 134 3.00 11.16 -8.26
C HIS A 134 2.60 12.54 -8.76
N LEU A 135 2.78 12.78 -10.05
CA LEU A 135 2.39 14.03 -10.69
C LEU A 135 1.44 13.72 -11.86
N GLY A 136 0.48 14.61 -12.07
CA GLY A 136 -0.46 14.47 -13.16
C GLY A 136 -1.11 15.79 -13.54
N ALA A 137 -1.95 15.71 -14.56
CA ALA A 137 -2.79 16.80 -15.02
C ALA A 137 -4.21 16.29 -15.24
N HIS A 138 -5.18 17.18 -15.21
CA HIS A 138 -6.55 16.87 -15.60
C HIS A 138 -7.12 17.98 -16.48
N GLY A 139 -8.10 17.59 -17.28
CA GLY A 139 -8.87 18.48 -18.11
C GLY A 139 -10.32 18.03 -18.17
N GLY A 140 -11.25 18.97 -18.31
CA GLY A 140 -12.66 18.64 -18.36
C GLY A 140 -13.51 19.73 -19.00
N LEU A 141 -14.74 19.35 -19.32
CA LEU A 141 -15.79 20.23 -19.81
C LEU A 141 -17.00 20.11 -18.91
N ILE A 142 -17.64 21.24 -18.64
CA ILE A 142 -18.90 21.31 -17.91
C ILE A 142 -19.95 21.90 -18.85
N LEU A 143 -20.98 21.11 -19.13
CA LEU A 143 -21.99 21.40 -20.15
C LEU A 143 -23.20 22.12 -19.52
N PRO A 144 -23.68 23.24 -20.11
CA PRO A 144 -24.71 24.11 -19.55
C PRO A 144 -26.11 23.48 -19.67
N THR A 145 -26.32 22.42 -18.90
CA THR A 145 -27.48 21.52 -18.88
C THR A 145 -28.36 21.75 -17.65
N GLY A 146 -27.83 22.43 -16.65
CA GLY A 146 -28.49 22.71 -15.40
C GLY A 146 -29.52 23.83 -15.49
N ARG A 147 -30.33 23.92 -14.44
CA ARG A 147 -31.35 24.95 -14.30
C ARG A 147 -30.68 26.31 -14.03
N ARG A 148 -30.96 27.27 -14.91
CA ARG A 148 -30.41 28.63 -14.88
C ARG A 148 -31.21 29.53 -13.95
N ASN A 149 -30.65 30.70 -13.64
CA ASN A 149 -31.27 31.77 -12.87
C ASN A 149 -31.69 31.37 -11.45
N ILE A 150 -31.09 30.32 -10.90
CA ILE A 150 -31.30 29.85 -9.53
C ILE A 150 -30.01 29.41 -8.84
N TYR A 151 -28.85 29.92 -9.28
CA TYR A 151 -27.54 29.59 -8.69
C TYR A 151 -27.13 28.10 -8.80
N ILE A 152 -27.62 27.37 -9.80
CA ILE A 152 -27.34 25.93 -9.99
C ILE A 152 -26.57 25.63 -11.28
N GLY A 153 -26.89 26.33 -12.38
CA GLY A 153 -26.27 26.10 -13.69
C GLY A 153 -25.95 27.39 -14.44
N GLU A 154 -25.04 27.28 -15.40
CA GLU A 154 -24.55 28.41 -16.20
C GLU A 154 -25.08 28.38 -17.64
N GLN A 155 -24.94 29.52 -18.32
CA GLN A 155 -25.40 29.68 -19.70
C GLN A 155 -24.45 29.05 -20.73
N TYR A 156 -23.15 29.05 -20.44
CA TYR A 156 -22.10 28.67 -21.38
C TYR A 156 -21.31 27.45 -20.90
N VAL A 157 -20.68 26.76 -21.85
CA VAL A 157 -19.75 25.66 -21.56
C VAL A 157 -18.56 26.22 -20.78
N ARG A 158 -18.13 25.47 -19.77
CA ARG A 158 -16.92 25.79 -18.98
C ARG A 158 -15.84 24.75 -19.24
N GLY A 159 -14.60 25.22 -19.32
CA GLY A 159 -13.42 24.36 -19.40
C GLY A 159 -12.72 24.32 -18.05
N VAL A 160 -12.18 23.16 -17.67
CA VAL A 160 -11.34 23.03 -16.47
C VAL A 160 -10.02 22.42 -16.90
N VAL A 161 -8.90 22.99 -16.45
CA VAL A 161 -7.56 22.43 -16.64
C VAL A 161 -6.79 22.57 -15.35
N GLY A 162 -6.15 21.51 -14.89
CA GLY A 162 -5.39 21.55 -13.63
C GLY A 162 -4.22 20.59 -13.57
N LEU A 163 -3.38 20.83 -12.57
CA LEU A 163 -2.22 20.03 -12.21
C LEU A 163 -2.45 19.40 -10.85
N MET A 164 -2.04 18.15 -10.70
CA MET A 164 -2.19 17.39 -9.47
C MET A 164 -0.83 16.85 -9.00
N ALA A 165 -0.63 16.85 -7.70
CA ALA A 165 0.51 16.20 -7.06
C ALA A 165 0.05 15.36 -5.87
N MET A 166 0.69 14.22 -5.65
CA MET A 166 0.45 13.36 -4.50
C MET A 166 1.77 12.79 -3.97
N LEU A 167 1.94 12.86 -2.66
CA LEU A 167 2.93 12.11 -1.91
C LEU A 167 2.22 10.94 -1.23
N ASP A 168 2.55 9.72 -1.64
CA ASP A 168 2.04 8.48 -1.08
C ASP A 168 3.13 7.80 -0.24
N MET A 169 2.96 7.86 1.08
CA MET A 169 3.93 7.35 2.06
C MET A 169 3.36 6.15 2.84
N GLY A 170 2.42 5.40 2.26
CA GLY A 170 1.78 4.26 2.89
C GLY A 170 0.50 4.68 3.63
N PRO A 171 0.48 4.73 4.98
CA PRO A 171 -0.71 5.20 5.71
C PRO A 171 -0.99 6.68 5.48
N LEU A 172 0.03 7.51 5.23
CA LEU A 172 -0.14 8.94 4.96
C LEU A 172 -0.13 9.21 3.45
N THR A 173 -1.15 9.89 2.98
CA THR A 173 -1.22 10.49 1.65
C THR A 173 -1.40 11.99 1.78
N ILE A 174 -0.54 12.76 1.13
CA ILE A 174 -0.67 14.21 0.99
C ILE A 174 -0.93 14.50 -0.47
N GLY A 175 -1.86 15.38 -0.79
CA GLY A 175 -2.11 15.75 -2.18
C GLY A 175 -2.61 17.17 -2.36
N THR A 176 -2.44 17.66 -3.58
CA THR A 176 -2.88 18.99 -4.01
C THR A 176 -3.34 18.95 -5.45
N ASP A 177 -4.35 19.77 -5.75
CA ASP A 177 -4.94 20.00 -7.06
C ASP A 177 -5.04 21.52 -7.28
N ALA A 178 -4.36 22.03 -8.29
CA ALA A 178 -4.44 23.42 -8.70
C ALA A 178 -5.02 23.48 -10.11
N ALA A 179 -6.23 24.01 -10.24
CA ALA A 179 -6.99 24.02 -11.48
C ALA A 179 -7.53 25.40 -11.80
N VAL A 180 -7.61 25.72 -13.09
CA VAL A 180 -8.26 26.93 -13.59
C VAL A 180 -9.58 26.54 -14.24
N THR A 181 -10.66 27.18 -13.82
CA THR A 181 -11.95 27.10 -14.50
C THR A 181 -12.08 28.26 -15.47
N LEU A 182 -12.11 27.94 -16.75
CA LEU A 182 -12.34 28.87 -17.86
C LEU A 182 -13.85 28.99 -18.10
N ARG A 183 -14.38 30.21 -17.94
CA ARG A 183 -15.80 30.52 -18.17
C ARG A 183 -15.97 31.95 -18.71
N GLY A 184 -17.14 32.23 -19.27
CA GLY A 184 -17.50 33.58 -19.72
C GLY A 184 -17.71 34.52 -18.53
N LYS A 185 -17.35 35.80 -18.70
CA LYS A 185 -17.56 36.83 -17.68
C LYS A 185 -19.05 37.15 -17.57
N VAL A 186 -19.63 36.99 -16.39
CA VAL A 186 -20.96 37.49 -16.02
C VAL A 186 -20.76 38.62 -15.03
N ASP A 187 -21.06 39.84 -15.48
CA ASP A 187 -21.15 40.98 -14.59
C ASP A 187 -22.48 40.87 -13.83
N THR A 188 -22.43 40.88 -12.51
CA THR A 188 -23.64 40.82 -11.68
C THR A 188 -24.14 42.21 -11.28
N GLU A 189 -23.51 43.27 -11.82
CA GLU A 189 -23.76 44.67 -11.46
C GLU A 189 -23.50 44.96 -9.96
N ALA A 190 -22.77 44.06 -9.29
CA ALA A 190 -22.33 44.11 -7.90
C ALA A 190 -20.80 43.91 -7.81
N ASP A 191 -20.21 43.90 -6.60
CA ASP A 191 -18.78 43.58 -6.35
C ASP A 191 -18.45 42.08 -6.57
N PHE A 192 -19.18 41.45 -7.47
CA PHE A 192 -19.03 40.07 -7.86
C PHE A 192 -19.01 40.00 -9.39
N VAL A 193 -17.84 39.71 -9.94
CA VAL A 193 -17.75 39.34 -11.34
C VAL A 193 -17.51 37.85 -11.43
N HIS A 194 -18.49 37.13 -11.97
CA HIS A 194 -18.28 35.72 -12.22
C HIS A 194 -17.41 35.55 -13.48
N GLY A 195 -16.19 35.05 -13.34
CA GLY A 195 -15.23 34.94 -14.45
C GLY A 195 -14.30 33.73 -14.32
N PRO A 196 -13.18 33.71 -15.06
CA PRO A 196 -12.16 32.70 -14.86
C PRO A 196 -11.66 32.71 -13.41
N GLU A 197 -11.41 31.52 -12.87
CA GLU A 197 -11.10 31.33 -11.46
C GLU A 197 -10.03 30.27 -11.26
N LEU A 198 -9.21 30.47 -10.24
CA LEU A 198 -8.31 29.46 -9.71
C LEU A 198 -9.01 28.69 -8.59
N ASN A 199 -8.95 27.36 -8.66
CA ASN A 199 -9.31 26.43 -7.60
C ASN A 199 -8.03 25.74 -7.14
N TRP A 200 -7.65 25.93 -5.88
CA TRP A 200 -6.50 25.25 -5.28
C TRP A 200 -6.96 24.48 -4.04
N ASN A 201 -7.01 23.17 -4.18
CA ASN A 201 -7.41 22.25 -3.13
C ASN A 201 -6.19 21.47 -2.65
N SER A 202 -6.02 21.34 -1.34
CA SER A 202 -4.98 20.54 -0.71
C SER A 202 -5.59 19.63 0.34
N GLY A 203 -5.01 18.46 0.56
CA GLY A 203 -5.56 17.53 1.52
C GLY A 203 -4.59 16.49 2.02
N LEU A 204 -4.95 15.95 3.18
CA LEU A 204 -4.26 14.91 3.90
C LEU A 204 -5.22 13.75 4.10
N ARG A 205 -4.71 12.53 3.95
CA ARG A 205 -5.40 11.31 4.33
C ARG A 205 -4.44 10.44 5.14
N PHE A 206 -4.85 10.09 6.35
CA PHE A 206 -4.11 9.18 7.22
C PHE A 206 -4.93 7.92 7.47
N GLY A 207 -4.53 6.81 6.85
CA GLY A 207 -5.08 5.47 7.09
C GLY A 207 -4.65 4.96 8.46
N ILE A 208 -5.62 4.57 9.28
CA ILE A 208 -5.37 4.07 10.63
C ILE A 208 -4.94 2.60 10.49
N PRO A 209 -3.71 2.23 10.92
CA PRO A 209 -3.20 0.86 10.79
C PRO A 209 -4.15 -0.19 11.38
N TYR A 210 -4.23 -1.35 10.72
CA TYR A 210 -5.07 -2.49 11.12
C TYR A 210 -6.58 -2.21 11.19
N THR A 211 -7.06 -1.08 10.65
CA THR A 211 -8.47 -0.75 10.58
C THR A 211 -8.88 -0.34 9.16
N PRO A 212 -10.17 -0.48 8.81
CA PRO A 212 -10.72 0.04 7.54
C PRO A 212 -10.92 1.57 7.52
N LEU A 213 -10.42 2.29 8.53
CA LEU A 213 -10.68 3.72 8.71
C LEU A 213 -9.50 4.59 8.24
N ALA A 214 -9.82 5.78 7.75
CA ALA A 214 -8.84 6.84 7.52
C ALA A 214 -9.41 8.19 7.97
N VAL A 215 -8.55 9.05 8.48
CA VAL A 215 -8.87 10.45 8.78
C VAL A 215 -8.47 11.30 7.58
N THR A 216 -9.30 12.26 7.22
CA THR A 216 -9.03 13.19 6.12
C THR A 216 -9.12 14.64 6.58
N SER A 217 -8.31 15.50 5.98
CA SER A 217 -8.41 16.95 6.09
C SER A 217 -8.26 17.54 4.71
N THR A 218 -9.04 18.57 4.38
CA THR A 218 -8.98 19.27 3.11
C THR A 218 -9.09 20.77 3.33
N LEU A 219 -8.22 21.52 2.66
CA LEU A 219 -8.29 22.98 2.54
C LEU A 219 -8.59 23.32 1.08
N MET A 220 -9.57 24.19 0.86
CA MET A 220 -10.05 24.57 -0.46
C MET A 220 -9.97 26.08 -0.60
N LEU A 221 -9.31 26.51 -1.67
CA LEU A 221 -9.16 27.90 -2.03
C LEU A 221 -9.78 28.12 -3.41
N ARG A 222 -10.64 29.13 -3.51
CA ARG A 222 -11.15 29.66 -4.77
C ARG A 222 -10.76 31.14 -4.83
N GLY A 223 -10.23 31.57 -5.97
CA GLY A 223 -9.95 32.98 -6.21
C GLY A 223 -10.25 33.36 -7.65
N GLY A 224 -11.04 34.41 -7.84
CA GLY A 224 -11.16 35.08 -9.14
C GLY A 224 -9.87 35.81 -9.51
N PHE A 225 -9.61 35.96 -10.81
CA PHE A 225 -8.43 36.70 -11.28
C PHE A 225 -8.60 38.22 -11.23
N SER A 226 -9.82 38.74 -11.09
CA SER A 226 -10.08 40.18 -11.01
C SER A 226 -9.52 40.75 -9.71
N ASN A 227 -9.84 40.10 -8.58
CA ASN A 227 -9.50 40.55 -7.23
C ASN A 227 -8.76 39.46 -6.45
N PHE A 228 -7.81 38.77 -7.09
CA PHE A 228 -7.15 37.59 -6.52
C PHE A 228 -6.54 37.88 -5.14
N MET A 229 -7.01 37.16 -4.11
CA MET A 229 -6.56 37.27 -2.72
C MET A 229 -6.71 38.66 -2.08
N GLN A 230 -7.49 39.57 -2.69
CA GLN A 230 -7.76 40.91 -2.17
C GLN A 230 -9.06 40.97 -1.32
N GLY A 231 -9.65 39.82 -1.00
CA GLY A 231 -10.94 39.72 -0.33
C GLY A 231 -12.13 39.83 -1.30
N GLY A 232 -13.35 39.91 -0.77
CA GLY A 232 -14.56 40.05 -1.59
C GLY A 232 -15.15 38.74 -2.12
N ALA A 233 -16.23 38.86 -2.89
CA ALA A 233 -17.11 37.76 -3.25
C ALA A 233 -16.42 36.65 -4.06
N GLU A 234 -15.38 36.96 -4.83
CA GLU A 234 -14.68 35.99 -5.70
C GLU A 234 -13.69 35.08 -4.94
N ASN A 235 -13.41 35.35 -3.66
CA ASN A 235 -12.34 34.69 -2.90
C ASN A 235 -12.91 33.83 -1.76
N GLY A 236 -12.94 32.51 -1.96
CA GLY A 236 -13.45 31.52 -1.02
C GLY A 236 -12.34 30.71 -0.37
N ILE A 237 -12.37 30.56 0.96
CA ILE A 237 -11.49 29.66 1.71
C ILE A 237 -12.36 28.80 2.61
N GLU A 238 -12.30 27.48 2.45
CA GLU A 238 -13.04 26.52 3.27
C GLU A 238 -12.11 25.39 3.70
N ALA A 239 -12.21 24.95 4.95
CA ALA A 239 -11.51 23.75 5.41
C ALA A 239 -12.50 22.74 5.98
N MET A 240 -12.21 21.46 5.75
CA MET A 240 -13.03 20.35 6.21
C MET A 240 -12.15 19.27 6.83
N GLY A 241 -12.69 18.60 7.85
CA GLY A 241 -12.15 17.37 8.42
C GLY A 241 -13.17 16.25 8.26
N GLY A 242 -12.71 15.02 8.13
CA GLY A 242 -13.61 13.90 7.92
C GLY A 242 -12.99 12.53 8.14
N LEU A 243 -13.81 11.51 7.90
CA LEU A 243 -13.47 10.11 7.98
C LEU A 243 -13.82 9.43 6.66
N GLN A 244 -12.96 8.49 6.25
CA GLN A 244 -13.26 7.53 5.20
C GLN A 244 -13.28 6.13 5.81
N TYR A 245 -14.33 5.38 5.53
CA TYR A 245 -14.54 4.03 6.02
C TYR A 245 -14.68 3.07 4.84
N LYS A 246 -13.86 2.02 4.81
CA LYS A 246 -13.89 0.96 3.80
C LYS A 246 -14.35 -0.36 4.43
N PRO A 247 -15.66 -0.57 4.66
CA PRO A 247 -16.17 -1.80 5.28
C PRO A 247 -15.80 -3.07 4.49
N VAL A 248 -15.71 -2.93 3.16
CA VAL A 248 -15.32 -3.97 2.21
C VAL A 248 -14.51 -3.32 1.09
N ASP A 249 -13.69 -4.10 0.37
CA ASP A 249 -12.75 -3.52 -0.60
C ASP A 249 -13.40 -2.73 -1.74
N PHE A 250 -14.62 -3.12 -2.12
CA PHE A 250 -15.39 -2.51 -3.20
C PHE A 250 -16.26 -1.32 -2.75
N MET A 251 -16.30 -0.96 -1.46
CA MET A 251 -17.17 0.12 -0.97
C MET A 251 -16.40 1.07 -0.05
N ARG A 252 -16.59 2.37 -0.27
CA ARG A 252 -16.07 3.45 0.56
C ARG A 252 -17.21 4.39 0.97
N ILE A 253 -17.25 4.70 2.25
CA ILE A 253 -18.17 5.66 2.85
C ILE A 253 -17.35 6.83 3.38
N ASP A 254 -17.67 8.03 2.95
CA ASP A 254 -16.97 9.24 3.31
C ASP A 254 -17.92 10.16 4.10
N VAL A 255 -17.47 10.72 5.22
CA VAL A 255 -18.21 11.71 6.01
C VAL A 255 -17.26 12.83 6.42
N SER A 256 -17.54 14.05 5.98
CA SER A 256 -16.71 15.22 6.27
C SER A 256 -17.55 16.41 6.68
N ALA A 257 -17.05 17.21 7.61
CA ALA A 257 -17.67 18.47 7.99
C ALA A 257 -16.63 19.59 7.99
N GLY A 258 -17.08 20.81 7.73
CA GLY A 258 -16.18 21.94 7.62
C GLY A 258 -16.89 23.28 7.69
N ARG A 259 -16.10 24.33 7.54
CA ARG A 259 -16.58 25.71 7.51
C ARG A 259 -15.67 26.60 6.69
N GLY A 260 -16.27 27.68 6.21
CA GLY A 260 -15.61 28.79 5.56
C GLY A 260 -14.82 29.68 6.52
N PHE A 261 -13.84 30.36 5.95
CA PHE A 261 -13.02 31.39 6.62
C PHE A 261 -13.08 32.74 5.90
N THR A 262 -13.73 32.80 4.74
CA THR A 262 -13.96 34.04 3.98
C THR A 262 -15.41 34.11 3.54
N THR A 263 -15.79 35.26 3.00
CA THR A 263 -17.15 35.57 2.52
C THR A 263 -17.33 35.33 1.02
N GLY A 264 -16.39 34.63 0.38
CA GLY A 264 -16.49 34.33 -1.04
C GLY A 264 -17.70 33.44 -1.36
N TYR A 265 -18.33 33.66 -2.50
CA TYR A 265 -19.51 32.90 -2.89
C TYR A 265 -19.24 31.38 -2.91
N GLY A 266 -20.21 30.59 -2.48
CA GLY A 266 -20.09 29.14 -2.32
C GLY A 266 -19.41 28.70 -1.03
N THR A 267 -18.68 29.59 -0.37
CA THR A 267 -18.12 29.37 0.97
C THR A 267 -19.26 29.34 1.97
N SER A 268 -19.26 28.34 2.84
CA SER A 268 -20.38 28.11 3.75
C SER A 268 -20.01 28.38 5.20
N ASP A 269 -20.95 28.85 6.02
CA ASP A 269 -20.78 28.89 7.48
C ASP A 269 -20.50 27.51 8.05
N PHE A 270 -21.12 26.51 7.43
CA PHE A 270 -21.02 25.11 7.78
C PHE A 270 -21.33 24.26 6.54
N ARG A 271 -20.52 23.22 6.34
CA ARG A 271 -20.75 22.15 5.36
C ARG A 271 -20.70 20.80 6.02
N LEU A 272 -21.64 19.93 5.64
CA LEU A 272 -21.59 18.48 5.86
C LEU A 272 -21.60 17.80 4.50
N LEU A 273 -20.70 16.85 4.29
CA LEU A 273 -20.59 16.06 3.07
C LEU A 273 -20.59 14.58 3.42
N THR A 274 -21.38 13.81 2.69
CA THR A 274 -21.43 12.35 2.77
C THR A 274 -21.26 11.74 1.39
N GLY A 275 -20.49 10.67 1.28
CA GLY A 275 -20.23 9.98 0.00
C GLY A 275 -20.34 8.47 0.15
N PHE A 276 -21.00 7.83 -0.82
CA PHE A 276 -21.08 6.38 -0.96
C PHE A 276 -20.50 6.01 -2.32
N ILE A 277 -19.32 5.40 -2.32
CA ILE A 277 -18.54 5.15 -3.54
C ILE A 277 -18.24 3.67 -3.63
N PHE A 278 -18.62 3.08 -4.76
CA PHE A 278 -18.38 1.69 -5.11
C PHE A 278 -17.23 1.60 -6.11
N GLU A 279 -16.33 0.64 -5.93
CA GLU A 279 -15.20 0.36 -6.79
C GLU A 279 -15.25 -1.09 -7.28
N HIS A 280 -15.38 -1.26 -8.58
CA HIS A 280 -15.26 -2.55 -9.24
C HIS A 280 -13.90 -2.65 -9.93
N VAL A 281 -13.05 -3.53 -9.41
CA VAL A 281 -11.75 -3.84 -10.00
C VAL A 281 -11.89 -5.09 -10.86
N PRO A 282 -11.58 -5.04 -12.17
CA PRO A 282 -11.60 -6.21 -13.03
C PRO A 282 -10.66 -7.28 -12.48
N HIS A 283 -11.16 -8.51 -12.44
CA HIS A 283 -10.32 -9.65 -12.09
C HIS A 283 -9.26 -9.83 -13.17
N LYS A 284 -7.97 -9.69 -12.81
CA LYS A 284 -6.89 -9.95 -13.76
C LYS A 284 -6.71 -11.47 -13.85
N PRO A 285 -6.80 -12.10 -15.04
CA PRO A 285 -6.45 -13.49 -15.18
C PRO A 285 -5.02 -13.72 -14.68
N PRO A 286 -4.74 -14.82 -13.98
CA PRO A 286 -3.38 -15.13 -13.56
C PRO A 286 -2.46 -15.09 -14.79
N PRO A 287 -1.23 -14.55 -14.67
CA PRO A 287 -0.30 -14.50 -15.79
C PRO A 287 -0.13 -15.91 -16.37
N PRO A 288 -0.01 -16.04 -17.72
CA PRO A 288 0.32 -17.32 -18.31
C PRO A 288 1.63 -17.83 -17.68
N PRO A 289 1.76 -19.14 -17.43
CA PRO A 289 3.00 -19.69 -16.90
C PRO A 289 4.16 -19.25 -17.80
N PRO A 290 5.35 -18.97 -17.23
CA PRO A 290 6.51 -18.58 -18.02
C PRO A 290 6.75 -19.61 -19.12
N PRO A 291 7.14 -19.19 -20.34
CA PRO A 291 7.45 -20.13 -21.40
C PRO A 291 8.53 -21.10 -20.89
N PRO A 292 8.42 -22.39 -21.22
CA PRO A 292 9.47 -23.34 -20.87
C PRO A 292 10.81 -22.79 -21.38
N PRO A 293 11.90 -22.92 -20.60
CA PRO A 293 13.21 -22.49 -21.06
C PRO A 293 13.49 -23.11 -22.44
N PRO A 294 14.10 -22.36 -23.38
CA PRO A 294 14.33 -22.86 -24.72
C PRO A 294 15.06 -24.20 -24.62
N VAL A 295 14.43 -25.24 -25.15
CA VAL A 295 15.07 -26.55 -25.29
C VAL A 295 16.26 -26.31 -26.22
N ARG A 296 17.46 -26.28 -25.63
CA ARG A 296 18.70 -26.28 -26.39
C ARG A 296 18.72 -27.60 -27.13
N VAL A 297 18.39 -27.57 -28.42
CA VAL A 297 18.60 -28.70 -29.30
C VAL A 297 20.10 -28.78 -29.52
N GLU A 298 20.78 -29.55 -28.67
CA GLU A 298 22.11 -30.03 -29.01
C GLU A 298 21.96 -30.94 -30.23
N THR A 299 22.49 -30.48 -31.36
CA THR A 299 22.69 -31.31 -32.53
C THR A 299 23.57 -32.48 -32.12
N VAL A 300 22.97 -33.67 -32.06
CA VAL A 300 23.70 -34.92 -31.91
C VAL A 300 24.53 -35.13 -33.17
N VAL A 301 25.80 -34.76 -33.09
CA VAL A 301 26.84 -35.25 -33.99
C VAL A 301 27.11 -36.69 -33.57
N VAL A 302 26.83 -37.63 -34.46
CA VAL A 302 27.25 -39.01 -34.32
C VAL A 302 28.64 -39.12 -34.92
N GLU A 303 29.68 -39.04 -34.09
CA GLU A 303 31.02 -39.52 -34.43
C GLU A 303 31.81 -39.84 -33.14
N GLU A 304 32.29 -41.08 -33.08
CA GLU A 304 33.17 -41.77 -32.11
C GLU A 304 33.18 -41.33 -30.63
N ILE A 305 32.87 -42.27 -29.74
CA ILE A 305 32.88 -42.11 -28.28
C ILE A 305 34.31 -42.37 -27.73
N PRO A 306 35.07 -41.35 -27.31
CA PRO A 306 36.15 -41.50 -26.33
C PRO A 306 35.58 -41.72 -24.92
N GLU A 307 36.37 -42.34 -24.03
CA GLU A 307 35.98 -42.78 -22.68
C GLU A 307 35.15 -41.75 -21.85
N PRO A 308 34.22 -42.24 -21.02
CA PRO A 308 33.25 -41.40 -20.32
C PRO A 308 33.92 -40.48 -19.29
N PRO A 309 33.50 -39.21 -19.17
CA PRO A 309 33.77 -38.41 -17.98
C PRO A 309 33.08 -39.06 -16.76
N PRO A 310 33.64 -38.93 -15.54
CA PRO A 310 33.02 -39.51 -14.35
C PRO A 310 31.61 -38.95 -14.16
N LEU A 311 30.67 -39.86 -13.88
CA LEU A 311 29.28 -39.56 -13.57
C LEU A 311 29.19 -38.53 -12.42
N PRO A 312 28.27 -37.55 -12.46
CA PRO A 312 27.88 -36.86 -11.24
C PRO A 312 27.38 -37.92 -10.24
N PRO A 313 27.67 -37.80 -8.93
CA PRO A 313 27.29 -38.81 -7.96
C PRO A 313 25.77 -39.02 -8.05
N LEU A 314 25.38 -40.29 -8.26
CA LEU A 314 24.01 -40.74 -8.08
C LEU A 314 23.57 -40.28 -6.69
N GLU A 315 22.44 -39.56 -6.60
CA GLU A 315 21.82 -39.30 -5.30
C GLU A 315 21.71 -40.66 -4.57
N PRO A 316 22.22 -40.77 -3.33
CA PRO A 316 22.20 -42.04 -2.63
C PRO A 316 20.75 -42.53 -2.52
N ALA A 317 20.53 -43.78 -2.92
CA ALA A 317 19.26 -44.47 -2.72
C ALA A 317 18.95 -44.46 -1.22
N TRP A 318 17.69 -44.20 -0.85
CA TRP A 318 17.22 -44.21 0.54
C TRP A 318 17.65 -45.49 1.25
N GLU A 319 18.19 -45.36 2.45
CA GLU A 319 18.54 -46.53 3.25
C GLU A 319 17.27 -47.28 3.71
N GLU A 320 17.42 -48.57 4.02
CA GLU A 320 16.30 -49.40 4.45
C GLU A 320 15.79 -48.93 5.82
N GLY A 321 14.60 -48.32 5.86
CA GLY A 321 13.98 -47.75 7.07
C GLY A 321 14.08 -46.21 7.19
N GLU A 322 14.78 -45.53 6.28
CA GLU A 322 14.86 -44.06 6.27
C GLU A 322 13.55 -43.45 5.74
N LEU A 323 12.83 -42.72 6.61
CA LEU A 323 11.53 -42.09 6.29
C LEU A 323 11.61 -40.58 6.04
N ALA A 324 12.65 -39.91 6.55
CA ALA A 324 12.88 -38.48 6.37
C ALA A 324 14.39 -38.19 6.31
N ARG A 325 14.82 -37.28 5.44
CA ARG A 325 16.22 -36.85 5.32
C ARG A 325 16.34 -35.38 4.92
N VAL A 326 17.46 -34.75 5.27
CA VAL A 326 17.77 -33.39 4.81
C VAL A 326 18.40 -33.46 3.42
N VAL A 327 17.85 -32.72 2.47
CA VAL A 327 18.43 -32.52 1.13
C VAL A 327 18.51 -31.03 0.87
N GLY A 328 19.71 -30.46 0.99
CA GLY A 328 19.92 -29.01 0.88
C GLY A 328 19.15 -28.24 1.97
N GLU A 329 18.21 -27.41 1.57
CA GLU A 329 17.37 -26.60 2.45
C GLU A 329 15.99 -27.21 2.74
N GLU A 330 15.76 -28.49 2.41
CA GLU A 330 14.47 -29.15 2.62
C GLU A 330 14.59 -30.46 3.40
N ILE A 331 13.56 -30.80 4.17
CA ILE A 331 13.39 -32.14 4.75
C ILE A 331 12.47 -32.94 3.81
N LYS A 332 13.05 -33.88 3.07
CA LYS A 332 12.30 -34.77 2.19
C LYS A 332 11.78 -35.96 2.98
N ILE A 333 10.50 -36.28 2.78
CA ILE A 333 9.86 -37.46 3.35
C ILE A 333 9.67 -38.53 2.27
N ARG A 334 9.91 -39.79 2.65
CA ARG A 334 9.75 -40.94 1.75
C ARG A 334 8.29 -41.32 1.56
N GLU A 335 7.51 -41.26 2.64
CA GLU A 335 6.09 -41.60 2.67
C GLU A 335 5.25 -40.35 2.91
N LYS A 336 4.04 -40.31 2.33
CA LYS A 336 3.14 -39.16 2.43
C LYS A 336 2.43 -39.12 3.78
N LEU A 337 2.26 -37.92 4.35
CA LEU A 337 1.36 -37.71 5.47
C LEU A 337 -0.09 -37.78 4.99
N GLN A 338 -0.88 -38.66 5.60
CA GLN A 338 -2.26 -38.95 5.24
C GLN A 338 -3.23 -38.36 6.27
N PHE A 339 -4.32 -37.78 5.76
CA PHE A 339 -5.36 -37.15 6.57
C PHE A 339 -6.71 -37.83 6.33
N ILE A 340 -7.61 -37.75 7.31
CA ILE A 340 -9.02 -38.10 7.10
C ILE A 340 -9.61 -37.10 6.08
N VAL A 341 -10.41 -37.63 5.14
CA VAL A 341 -10.98 -36.86 4.03
C VAL A 341 -11.68 -35.59 4.53
N ASN A 342 -11.35 -34.45 3.93
CA ASN A 342 -11.88 -33.11 4.27
C ASN A 342 -11.66 -32.63 5.71
N THR A 343 -10.72 -33.23 6.43
CA THR A 343 -10.36 -32.81 7.78
C THR A 343 -8.86 -32.52 7.89
N PRO A 344 -8.44 -31.79 8.94
CA PRO A 344 -7.05 -31.65 9.32
C PRO A 344 -6.52 -32.81 10.18
N ASP A 345 -7.33 -33.84 10.43
CA ASP A 345 -6.99 -34.96 11.31
C ASP A 345 -6.06 -35.95 10.61
N LEU A 346 -4.92 -36.25 11.22
CA LEU A 346 -3.92 -37.18 10.69
C LEU A 346 -4.31 -38.65 10.96
N LEU A 347 -4.06 -39.50 9.98
CA LEU A 347 -4.20 -40.95 10.15
C LEU A 347 -3.04 -41.51 10.98
N ALA A 348 -3.31 -42.57 11.75
CA ALA A 348 -2.32 -43.20 12.63
C ALA A 348 -1.06 -43.66 11.87
N ASP A 349 -1.22 -44.05 10.60
CA ASP A 349 -0.15 -44.49 9.70
C ASP A 349 0.86 -43.38 9.38
N SER A 350 0.54 -42.10 9.65
CA SER A 350 1.45 -40.96 9.45
C SER A 350 2.40 -40.73 10.62
N LYS A 351 2.14 -41.35 11.79
CA LYS A 351 2.94 -41.15 13.00
C LYS A 351 4.42 -41.57 12.85
N PRO A 352 4.77 -42.70 12.20
CA PRO A 352 6.16 -43.07 11.98
C PRO A 352 6.94 -42.01 11.19
N VAL A 353 6.31 -41.41 10.17
CA VAL A 353 6.92 -40.36 9.35
C VAL A 353 7.14 -39.09 10.18
N LEU A 354 6.16 -38.68 11.01
CA LEU A 354 6.30 -37.52 11.89
C LEU A 354 7.43 -37.71 12.91
N ASN A 355 7.54 -38.91 13.48
CA ASN A 355 8.63 -39.24 14.40
C ASN A 355 10.00 -39.19 13.70
N ALA A 356 10.09 -39.63 12.44
CA ALA A 356 11.32 -39.53 11.67
C ALA A 356 11.70 -38.07 11.36
N ILE A 357 10.73 -37.22 10.99
CA ILE A 357 10.97 -35.77 10.81
C ILE A 357 11.44 -35.14 12.11
N ALA A 358 10.77 -35.44 13.22
CA ALA A 358 11.14 -34.95 14.54
C ALA A 358 12.55 -35.42 14.95
N ALA A 359 12.93 -36.65 14.62
CA ALA A 359 14.28 -37.16 14.82
C ALA A 359 15.30 -36.37 14.00
N VAL A 360 15.08 -36.17 12.70
CA VAL A 360 15.97 -35.35 11.84
C VAL A 360 16.20 -33.95 12.41
N VAL A 361 15.13 -33.27 12.85
CA VAL A 361 15.25 -31.94 13.44
C VAL A 361 15.97 -31.99 14.80
N ASN A 362 15.67 -32.97 15.65
CA ASN A 362 16.25 -33.05 16.99
C ASN A 362 17.66 -33.65 17.03
N GLU A 363 18.09 -34.41 16.04
CA GLU A 363 19.43 -34.98 15.96
C GLU A 363 20.41 -34.02 15.27
N ASN A 364 19.89 -33.08 14.48
CA ASN A 364 20.68 -32.06 13.81
C ASN A 364 20.50 -30.68 14.47
N ALA A 365 21.42 -30.30 15.35
CA ALA A 365 21.40 -29.00 16.03
C ALA A 365 21.62 -27.80 15.09
N LEU A 366 22.21 -28.02 13.91
CA LEU A 366 22.44 -26.96 12.92
C LEU A 366 21.15 -26.50 12.25
N ILE A 367 20.08 -27.30 12.28
CA ILE A 367 18.77 -26.88 11.78
C ILE A 367 18.18 -25.83 12.73
N GLY A 368 18.29 -24.55 12.36
CA GLY A 368 17.80 -23.46 13.20
C GLY A 368 16.29 -23.33 13.20
N HIS A 369 15.67 -23.35 12.01
CA HIS A 369 14.22 -23.14 11.88
C HIS A 369 13.63 -23.81 10.64
N VAL A 370 12.51 -24.53 10.82
CA VAL A 370 11.77 -25.23 9.77
C VAL A 370 10.37 -24.62 9.60
N VAL A 371 9.95 -24.39 8.36
CA VAL A 371 8.60 -23.96 7.96
C VAL A 371 7.85 -25.14 7.36
N ILE A 372 6.66 -25.41 7.89
CA ILE A 372 5.74 -26.44 7.43
C ILE A 372 4.72 -25.78 6.50
N GLU A 373 4.70 -26.17 5.24
CA GLU A 373 3.77 -25.62 4.23
C GLU A 373 2.72 -26.66 3.84
N GLY A 374 1.45 -26.35 4.10
CA GLY A 374 0.32 -27.18 3.68
C GLY A 374 -0.23 -26.75 2.33
N HIS A 375 -0.48 -27.72 1.43
CA HIS A 375 -1.10 -27.50 0.12
C HIS A 375 -2.40 -28.29 -0.03
N ALA A 376 -3.38 -27.71 -0.71
CA ALA A 376 -4.67 -28.32 -1.04
C ALA A 376 -4.82 -28.52 -2.56
N SER A 377 -5.72 -29.43 -2.97
CA SER A 377 -6.15 -29.55 -4.37
C SER A 377 -7.06 -28.40 -4.77
N GLU A 378 -7.30 -28.22 -6.07
CA GLU A 378 -8.22 -27.20 -6.63
C GLU A 378 -9.72 -27.52 -6.40
N GLU A 379 -10.02 -28.55 -5.61
CA GLU A 379 -11.37 -29.02 -5.35
C GLU A 379 -11.96 -28.27 -4.15
N GLY A 380 -12.89 -27.35 -4.39
CA GLY A 380 -13.57 -26.61 -3.32
C GLY A 380 -13.56 -25.11 -3.58
N SER A 381 -13.99 -24.32 -2.59
CA SER A 381 -13.77 -22.87 -2.65
C SER A 381 -12.34 -22.54 -2.25
N TYR A 382 -11.84 -21.43 -2.77
CA TYR A 382 -10.51 -20.93 -2.44
C TYR A 382 -10.32 -20.77 -0.92
N GLU A 383 -11.31 -20.21 -0.23
CA GLU A 383 -11.29 -20.00 1.22
C GLU A 383 -11.24 -21.32 1.97
N PHE A 384 -12.04 -22.31 1.55
CA PHE A 384 -12.04 -23.65 2.15
C PHE A 384 -10.68 -24.36 1.96
N ASN A 385 -10.10 -24.26 0.77
CA ASN A 385 -8.80 -24.86 0.45
C ASN A 385 -7.66 -24.20 1.23
N TYR A 386 -7.70 -22.87 1.37
CA TYR A 386 -6.74 -22.14 2.20
C TYR A 386 -6.84 -22.55 3.67
N GLU A 387 -8.04 -22.51 4.27
CA GLU A 387 -8.26 -22.89 5.67
C GLU A 387 -7.89 -24.35 5.95
N LEU A 388 -8.29 -25.28 5.07
CA LEU A 388 -7.95 -26.70 5.21
C LEU A 388 -6.44 -26.92 5.16
N SER A 389 -5.74 -26.26 4.24
CA SER A 389 -4.27 -26.36 4.14
C SER A 389 -3.55 -25.78 5.36
N LEU A 390 -4.04 -24.66 5.89
CA LEU A 390 -3.52 -24.01 7.09
C LEU A 390 -3.71 -24.89 8.32
N ASN A 391 -4.91 -25.45 8.49
CA ASN A 391 -5.23 -26.33 9.61
C ASN A 391 -4.44 -27.64 9.55
N ARG A 392 -4.20 -28.21 8.38
CA ARG A 392 -3.32 -29.39 8.22
C ARG A 392 -1.88 -29.11 8.61
N ALA A 393 -1.33 -27.98 8.17
CA ALA A 393 0.01 -27.57 8.54
C ALA A 393 0.12 -27.33 10.06
N ARG A 394 -0.94 -26.77 10.66
CA ARG A 394 -1.07 -26.63 12.11
C ARG A 394 -1.08 -27.97 12.85
N THR A 395 -1.86 -28.96 12.41
CA THR A 395 -1.88 -30.29 13.05
C THR A 395 -0.49 -30.90 13.06
N ILE A 396 0.25 -30.82 11.94
CA ILE A 396 1.61 -31.35 11.86
C ILE A 396 2.56 -30.60 12.81
N PHE A 397 2.44 -29.28 12.90
CA PHE A 397 3.20 -28.47 13.85
C PHE A 397 2.96 -28.93 15.29
N GLU A 398 1.71 -29.16 15.67
CA GLU A 398 1.33 -29.64 17.00
C GLU A 398 1.87 -31.05 17.28
N GLU A 399 1.78 -31.97 16.31
CA GLU A 399 2.32 -33.34 16.41
C GLU A 399 3.85 -33.37 16.51
N LEU A 400 4.57 -32.53 15.76
CA LEU A 400 6.03 -32.46 15.84
C LEU A 400 6.51 -31.94 17.20
N ILE A 401 5.77 -31.02 17.82
CA ILE A 401 6.05 -30.57 19.18
C ILE A 401 5.81 -31.69 20.19
N GLN A 402 4.73 -32.46 20.01
CA GLN A 402 4.46 -33.65 20.84
C GLN A 402 5.53 -34.74 20.67
N ALA A 403 6.10 -34.86 19.47
CA ALA A 403 7.26 -35.73 19.18
C ALA A 403 8.59 -35.17 19.73
N GLY A 404 8.57 -34.01 20.39
CA GLY A 404 9.68 -33.46 21.16
C GLY A 404 10.47 -32.36 20.44
N VAL A 405 10.02 -31.85 19.30
CA VAL A 405 10.66 -30.70 18.63
C VAL A 405 10.33 -29.40 19.35
N HIS A 406 11.33 -28.58 19.64
CA HIS A 406 11.11 -27.30 20.32
C HIS A 406 10.32 -26.31 19.43
N PRO A 407 9.26 -25.64 19.93
CA PRO A 407 8.38 -24.79 19.11
C PRO A 407 9.09 -23.61 18.46
N LYS A 408 10.15 -23.07 19.07
CA LYS A 408 10.98 -22.00 18.46
C LYS A 408 11.70 -22.42 17.17
N ARG A 409 11.82 -23.72 16.89
CA ARG A 409 12.46 -24.24 15.68
C ARG A 409 11.46 -24.51 14.56
N LEU A 410 10.17 -24.25 14.80
CA LEU A 410 9.09 -24.59 13.88
C LEU A 410 8.20 -23.38 13.61
N SER A 411 7.62 -23.36 12.42
CA SER A 411 6.49 -22.50 12.08
C SER A 411 5.67 -23.19 10.99
N TYR A 412 4.43 -22.76 10.76
CA TYR A 412 3.58 -23.34 9.74
C TYR A 412 2.81 -22.26 8.96
N ARG A 413 2.41 -22.58 7.73
CA ARG A 413 1.52 -21.76 6.91
C ARG A 413 0.68 -22.62 5.95
N GLY A 414 -0.49 -22.11 5.59
CA GLY A 414 -1.32 -22.68 4.53
C GLY A 414 -1.05 -21.98 3.21
N MET A 415 -0.91 -22.75 2.13
CA MET A 415 -0.72 -22.24 0.77
C MET A 415 -1.98 -22.44 -0.09
N GLY A 416 -3.01 -23.14 0.40
CA GLY A 416 -4.21 -23.46 -0.36
C GLY A 416 -3.87 -24.14 -1.69
N GLU A 417 -4.55 -23.73 -2.75
CA GLU A 417 -4.36 -24.24 -4.12
C GLU A 417 -3.37 -23.41 -4.97
N VAL A 418 -2.68 -22.41 -4.40
CA VAL A 418 -1.96 -21.38 -5.19
C VAL A 418 -0.61 -21.83 -5.79
N VAL A 419 -0.08 -22.98 -5.36
CA VAL A 419 1.19 -23.55 -5.86
C VAL A 419 1.02 -25.04 -6.21
N PRO A 420 0.31 -25.37 -7.31
CA PRO A 420 0.11 -26.75 -7.73
C PRO A 420 1.36 -27.32 -8.42
N THR A 421 1.97 -28.37 -7.86
CA THR A 421 3.14 -29.05 -8.43
C THR A 421 2.79 -29.84 -9.69
N ALA A 422 1.52 -30.26 -9.83
CA ALA A 422 1.09 -31.13 -10.93
C ALA A 422 0.49 -30.40 -12.17
N ARG A 423 0.56 -29.06 -12.24
CA ARG A 423 -0.07 -28.25 -13.31
C ARG A 423 0.37 -28.62 -14.73
N GLY A 424 1.60 -29.14 -14.90
CA GLY A 424 2.12 -29.63 -16.18
C GLY A 424 1.71 -31.06 -16.57
N MET A 425 1.20 -31.86 -15.63
CA MET A 425 0.78 -33.25 -15.87
C MET A 425 -0.67 -33.34 -16.40
N GLN A 426 -1.51 -32.36 -16.05
CA GLN A 426 -2.89 -32.20 -16.56
C GLN A 426 -2.94 -32.04 -18.09
N LEU A 427 -1.93 -31.37 -18.68
CA LEU A 427 -1.82 -31.15 -20.13
C LEU A 427 -1.52 -32.42 -20.94
N LYS A 428 -1.06 -33.51 -20.31
CA LYS A 428 -0.69 -34.75 -21.00
C LYS A 428 -1.81 -35.80 -21.08
N GLY A 429 -3.00 -35.55 -20.51
CA GLY A 429 -4.21 -36.38 -20.65
C GLY A 429 -4.07 -37.86 -20.27
N SER A 430 -2.95 -38.25 -19.64
CA SER A 430 -2.54 -39.65 -19.45
C SER A 430 -2.46 -40.06 -17.98
N VAL A 431 -2.78 -39.15 -17.06
CA VAL A 431 -2.72 -39.37 -15.61
C VAL A 431 -4.13 -39.16 -15.04
N PRO A 432 -4.70 -40.12 -14.29
CA PRO A 432 -6.02 -39.96 -13.68
C PRO A 432 -6.09 -38.69 -12.82
N ASP A 433 -7.20 -37.95 -12.89
CA ASP A 433 -7.39 -36.70 -12.14
C ASP A 433 -7.09 -36.88 -10.65
N GLU A 434 -7.50 -38.00 -10.06
CA GLU A 434 -7.22 -38.32 -8.64
C GLU A 434 -5.72 -38.39 -8.31
N THR A 435 -4.87 -38.85 -9.24
CA THR A 435 -3.42 -38.90 -9.04
C THR A 435 -2.82 -37.49 -9.03
N ILE A 436 -3.35 -36.58 -9.83
CA ILE A 436 -2.93 -35.16 -9.90
C ILE A 436 -3.37 -34.43 -8.62
N LEU A 437 -4.61 -34.65 -8.19
CA LEU A 437 -5.15 -34.10 -6.95
C LEU A 437 -4.36 -34.60 -5.73
N ALA A 438 -3.98 -35.88 -5.70
CA ALA A 438 -3.16 -36.47 -4.64
C ALA A 438 -1.68 -36.01 -4.64
N ILE A 439 -1.18 -35.38 -5.71
CA ILE A 439 0.14 -34.70 -5.71
C ILE A 439 0.00 -33.30 -5.12
N ASN A 440 -1.10 -32.59 -5.40
CA ASN A 440 -1.32 -31.24 -4.87
C ASN A 440 -1.75 -31.23 -3.40
N ARG A 441 -2.38 -32.30 -2.90
CA ARG A 441 -2.62 -32.54 -1.46
C ARG A 441 -1.34 -33.04 -0.79
N ARG A 442 -0.45 -32.13 -0.42
CA ARG A 442 0.86 -32.44 0.17
C ARG A 442 1.27 -31.47 1.26
N VAL A 443 2.32 -31.84 1.99
CA VAL A 443 2.97 -30.98 2.99
C VAL A 443 4.46 -30.98 2.72
N GLU A 444 5.06 -29.80 2.77
CA GLU A 444 6.49 -29.59 2.56
C GLU A 444 7.16 -29.00 3.82
N PHE A 445 8.45 -29.27 3.98
CA PHE A 445 9.25 -28.87 5.13
C PHE A 445 10.50 -28.14 4.65
N HIS A 446 10.51 -26.82 4.84
CA HIS A 446 11.56 -25.92 4.36
C HIS A 446 12.43 -25.43 5.51
N ILE A 447 13.74 -25.60 5.43
CA ILE A 447 14.71 -25.13 6.42
C ILE A 447 15.11 -23.70 6.05
N ILE A 448 14.55 -22.72 6.75
CA ILE A 448 14.79 -21.29 6.45
C ILE A 448 15.97 -20.70 7.23
N ARG A 449 16.51 -21.45 8.19
CA ARG A 449 17.68 -21.05 8.98
C ARG A 449 18.50 -22.28 9.30
N GLN A 450 19.78 -22.24 8.93
CA GLN A 450 20.80 -23.19 9.33
C GLN A 450 21.90 -22.43 10.10
N PHE A 451 22.50 -23.08 11.08
CA PHE A 451 23.66 -22.59 11.82
C PHE A 451 24.93 -23.22 11.25
N GLU A 452 26.04 -22.51 11.33
CA GLU A 452 27.35 -23.08 11.05
C GLU A 452 27.85 -23.85 12.29
N PRO A 453 28.72 -24.86 12.14
CA PRO A 453 29.29 -25.60 13.27
C PRO A 453 30.02 -24.72 14.30
N THR A 454 30.53 -23.58 13.86
CA THR A 454 31.24 -22.59 14.69
C THR A 454 30.31 -21.63 15.43
N ASP A 455 29.01 -21.62 15.13
CA ASP A 455 28.05 -20.70 15.75
C ASP A 455 27.76 -21.07 17.22
N GLU A 456 27.48 -20.05 18.04
CA GLU A 456 26.89 -20.27 19.37
C GLU A 456 25.44 -20.75 19.22
N LEU A 457 25.25 -22.06 19.35
CA LEU A 457 23.93 -22.69 19.23
C LEU A 457 23.03 -22.33 20.42
N PRO A 458 21.76 -21.97 20.18
CA PRO A 458 20.82 -21.60 21.24
C PRO A 458 20.46 -22.80 22.11
N GLU A 459 20.41 -22.58 23.43
CA GLU A 459 19.88 -23.56 24.36
C GLU A 459 18.35 -23.54 24.38
N TYR A 460 17.74 -24.72 24.30
CA TYR A 460 16.30 -24.89 24.32
C TYR A 460 15.88 -25.50 25.66
N SER A 461 14.88 -24.91 26.31
CA SER A 461 14.32 -25.46 27.55
C SER A 461 13.67 -26.82 27.28
N THR A 462 14.03 -27.84 28.05
CA THR A 462 13.51 -29.21 27.89
C THR A 462 12.07 -29.37 28.39
N SER A 463 11.57 -28.43 29.19
CA SER A 463 10.18 -28.36 29.65
C SER A 463 9.52 -27.10 29.10
N ILE A 464 8.42 -27.27 28.37
CA ILE A 464 7.63 -26.19 27.80
C ILE A 464 6.15 -26.34 28.15
N LYS A 465 5.41 -25.23 28.16
CA LYS A 465 3.95 -25.25 28.17
C LYS A 465 3.43 -25.16 26.76
N LEU A 466 2.53 -26.07 26.39
CA LEU A 466 1.92 -26.07 25.07
C LEU A 466 0.97 -24.86 24.95
N PRO A 467 1.10 -24.02 23.91
CA PRO A 467 0.32 -22.78 23.81
C PRO A 467 -1.18 -23.00 23.58
N TRP A 468 -1.59 -24.17 23.08
CA TRP A 468 -3.01 -24.48 22.82
C TRP A 468 -3.74 -25.17 23.97
N SER A 469 -3.04 -25.96 24.80
CA SER A 469 -3.65 -26.70 25.92
C SER A 469 -3.19 -26.22 27.30
N GLY A 470 -2.08 -25.48 27.39
CA GLY A 470 -1.45 -25.07 28.64
C GLY A 470 -0.79 -26.21 29.42
N SER A 471 -0.80 -27.44 28.90
CA SER A 471 -0.18 -28.62 29.53
C SER A 471 1.33 -28.58 29.39
N ASP A 472 2.03 -29.14 30.38
CA ASP A 472 3.48 -29.31 30.31
C ASP A 472 3.84 -30.42 29.29
N SER A 473 4.86 -30.18 28.48
CA SER A 473 5.39 -31.11 27.49
C SER A 473 6.91 -31.11 27.53
N THR A 474 7.52 -32.27 27.31
CA THR A 474 8.97 -32.44 27.27
C THR A 474 9.45 -32.37 25.82
N VAL A 475 10.44 -31.52 25.56
CA VAL A 475 11.10 -31.38 24.26
C VAL A 475 12.58 -31.70 24.38
N LYS A 476 13.18 -32.15 23.28
CA LYS A 476 14.57 -32.56 23.23
C LYS A 476 15.45 -31.35 22.91
N GLN A 477 16.56 -31.22 23.63
CA GLN A 477 17.67 -30.38 23.20
C GLN A 477 18.50 -31.17 22.20
N PRO A 478 18.73 -30.65 20.98
CA PRO A 478 19.55 -31.34 20.00
C PRO A 478 21.02 -31.40 20.45
N PRO A 479 21.73 -32.51 20.18
CA PRO A 479 23.12 -32.68 20.58
C PRO A 479 24.01 -31.67 19.85
N LYS A 480 24.93 -31.03 20.57
CA LYS A 480 25.88 -30.06 19.98
C LYS A 480 26.85 -30.82 19.05
N PRO A 481 27.16 -30.30 17.84
CA PRO A 481 28.15 -30.92 16.97
C PRO A 481 29.52 -30.96 17.65
N GLU A 482 30.21 -32.09 17.58
CA GLU A 482 31.62 -32.20 17.96
C GLU A 482 32.46 -31.56 16.85
N LEU A 483 33.20 -30.50 17.18
CA LEU A 483 34.14 -29.87 16.25
C LEU A 483 35.38 -30.79 16.12
N PRO A 484 35.91 -31.03 14.90
CA PRO A 484 37.16 -31.75 14.75
C PRO A 484 38.29 -31.00 15.47
N GLU A 485 39.10 -31.72 16.25
CA GLU A 485 40.30 -31.15 16.86
C GLU A 485 41.21 -30.61 15.75
N PRO A 486 41.82 -29.42 15.91
CA PRO A 486 42.70 -28.89 14.88
C PRO A 486 43.88 -29.85 14.68
N GLU A 487 44.05 -30.32 13.45
CA GLU A 487 45.20 -31.15 13.06
C GLU A 487 46.49 -30.36 13.36
N GLU A 488 47.39 -30.93 14.17
CA GLU A 488 48.72 -30.39 14.40
C GLU A 488 49.47 -30.38 13.05
N GLU A 489 49.79 -29.18 12.55
CA GLU A 489 50.62 -29.03 11.34
C GLU A 489 52.00 -29.65 11.60
N GLU A 490 52.32 -30.78 10.94
CA GLU A 490 53.65 -31.36 10.94
C GLU A 490 54.63 -30.39 10.24
N GLU A 491 55.64 -29.91 10.97
CA GLU A 491 56.75 -29.15 10.38
C GLU A 491 57.51 -30.05 9.37
N PRO A 492 57.75 -29.60 8.13
CA PRO A 492 58.49 -30.41 7.17
C PRO A 492 59.97 -30.53 7.57
N GLU A 493 60.40 -31.78 7.78
CA GLU A 493 61.79 -32.17 7.97
C GLU A 493 62.69 -31.68 6.82
N GLY A 494 63.85 -31.17 7.18
CA GLY A 494 64.83 -30.65 6.24
C GLY A 494 65.48 -31.70 5.35
N THR A 495 65.72 -31.34 4.10
CA THR A 495 66.81 -31.88 3.27
C THR A 495 67.54 -30.72 2.61
N GLY A 496 68.80 -30.50 3.02
CA GLY A 496 69.68 -29.45 2.52
C GLY A 496 70.56 -29.88 1.34
N PHE A 497 71.16 -28.89 0.68
CA PHE A 497 72.52 -28.82 0.09
C PHE A 497 72.59 -27.53 -0.74
N ASP A 498 73.25 -26.47 -0.28
CA ASP A 498 74.69 -26.13 -0.44
C ASP A 498 74.97 -25.35 -1.75
N ASP A 499 75.31 -24.05 -1.63
CA ASP A 499 76.55 -23.52 -2.24
C ASP A 499 77.00 -22.21 -1.55
N TRP A 500 78.31 -22.13 -1.39
CA TRP A 500 79.14 -21.16 -0.65
C TRP A 500 79.21 -19.80 -1.38
N GLY A 501 79.59 -18.66 -0.81
CA GLY A 501 80.34 -18.34 0.39
C GLY A 501 81.00 -16.97 0.19
N ASP A 502 81.01 -16.20 1.27
CA ASP A 502 82.08 -15.32 1.74
C ASP A 502 82.33 -13.90 1.17
N ASP A 503 82.79 -13.11 2.15
CA ASP A 503 83.46 -11.82 2.20
C ASP A 503 82.59 -10.55 2.19
N GLU A 504 82.32 -9.93 3.34
CA GLU A 504 83.17 -9.09 4.22
C GLU A 504 83.22 -7.60 3.81
N LEU A 505 83.07 -6.74 4.84
CA LEU A 505 83.64 -5.38 4.99
C LEU A 505 82.94 -4.22 4.22
N GLU A 506 82.79 -2.99 4.72
CA GLU A 506 82.94 -2.34 6.03
C GLU A 506 82.58 -0.82 5.85
N MET A 507 82.35 -0.13 6.98
CA MET A 507 82.41 1.35 7.21
C MET A 507 81.28 2.26 6.67
N LYS A 508 80.55 3.04 7.49
CA LYS A 508 80.93 4.25 8.31
C LYS A 508 81.57 5.34 7.44
N ASP A 509 81.34 6.64 7.58
CA ASP A 509 80.67 7.56 8.52
C ASP A 509 80.64 8.92 7.75
N ASP A 510 79.59 9.74 7.86
CA ASP A 510 79.64 11.05 8.55
C ASP A 510 79.74 12.31 7.64
N THR A 511 79.17 13.39 8.19
CA THR A 511 79.24 14.83 7.84
C THR A 511 78.35 15.31 6.69
N GLY A 512 77.57 16.40 6.78
CA GLY A 512 77.44 17.47 7.77
C GLY A 512 77.05 18.78 7.04
N GLU A 513 76.13 19.56 7.66
CA GLU A 513 75.81 21.01 7.45
C GLU A 513 74.96 21.50 6.24
N GLU A 514 73.70 21.89 6.58
CA GLU A 514 72.86 23.11 6.33
C GLU A 514 73.18 24.18 5.23
N PRO A 515 72.29 25.16 4.88
CA PRO A 515 70.89 25.48 5.31
C PRO A 515 69.87 25.89 4.19
N ALA A 516 68.60 26.14 4.62
CA ALA A 516 67.53 27.09 4.17
C ALA A 516 67.24 27.36 2.65
N GLU A 517 66.01 27.48 2.13
CA GLU A 517 64.89 28.39 2.48
C GLU A 517 63.52 27.91 1.92
N GLU A 518 62.45 28.31 2.64
CA GLU A 518 61.07 28.73 2.25
C GLU A 518 60.26 28.04 1.11
N GLU A 519 59.09 27.45 1.42
CA GLU A 519 57.77 28.10 1.53
C GLU A 519 56.65 27.09 1.90
N GLU A 520 55.62 27.63 2.56
CA GLU A 520 54.43 27.09 3.22
C GLU A 520 53.51 26.12 2.41
N LYS A 521 52.60 25.29 2.95
CA LYS A 521 52.09 24.92 4.28
C LYS A 521 51.19 23.68 4.13
N GLY A 522 51.20 22.80 5.13
CA GLY A 522 49.96 22.22 5.69
C GLY A 522 49.52 20.82 5.24
N GLY A 523 49.70 19.82 6.13
CA GLY A 523 48.70 18.76 6.33
C GLY A 523 49.05 17.34 5.86
N LYS A 524 49.93 16.64 6.59
CA LYS A 524 50.06 15.18 6.53
C LYS A 524 49.02 14.49 7.43
N LYS A 525 48.36 13.48 6.85
CA LYS A 525 48.23 12.09 7.36
C LYS A 525 48.18 11.87 8.88
N ASN A 526 47.07 11.30 9.38
CA ASN A 526 46.90 9.87 9.73
C ASN A 526 45.82 9.66 10.82
N ARG A 527 45.10 8.54 10.66
CA ARG A 527 44.17 7.79 11.56
C ARG A 527 44.60 7.73 13.05
N PRO A 528 43.77 7.14 13.97
CA PRO A 528 42.33 6.79 13.97
C PRO A 528 41.61 7.23 15.27
N ASP A 529 40.30 7.04 15.40
CA ASP A 529 39.63 6.39 16.58
C ASP A 529 38.10 6.57 16.61
N LYS A 530 37.42 5.50 17.04
CA LYS A 530 35.97 5.44 17.34
C LYS A 530 35.61 6.39 18.48
N PRO A 531 34.40 6.98 18.52
CA PRO A 531 33.82 7.46 19.76
C PRO A 531 32.99 6.37 20.45
N LYS A 532 33.15 6.33 21.77
CA LYS A 532 32.32 5.64 22.76
C LYS A 532 31.01 6.42 22.93
N ASP A 533 29.90 5.71 23.04
CA ASP A 533 28.62 6.26 23.51
C ASP A 533 28.65 6.36 25.04
N ASP A 534 28.78 7.58 25.55
CA ASP A 534 28.54 7.91 26.95
C ASP A 534 27.07 8.32 27.12
N ILE A 535 26.37 7.53 27.92
CA ILE A 535 25.04 7.81 28.47
C ILE A 535 25.15 9.04 29.38
N LYS A 536 24.34 10.07 29.11
CA LYS A 536 24.02 11.12 30.08
C LYS A 536 22.52 11.21 30.26
N ASP A 537 22.11 10.96 31.50
CA ASP A 537 20.82 11.32 32.09
C ASP A 537 20.47 12.77 31.79
N PHE A 538 19.22 12.99 31.39
CA PHE A 538 18.52 14.26 31.57
C PHE A 538 17.14 13.95 32.16
N SER A 539 16.95 14.33 33.43
CA SER A 539 15.65 14.41 34.08
C SER A 539 14.75 15.42 33.36
N PRO A 540 13.41 15.22 33.38
CA PRO A 540 12.46 16.23 32.94
C PRO A 540 12.19 17.21 34.08
N ASP A 541 12.39 18.51 33.82
CA ASP A 541 11.89 19.58 34.68
C ASP A 541 10.36 19.66 34.58
N GLU A 542 9.71 19.63 35.74
CA GLU A 542 8.31 19.92 35.96
C GLU A 542 8.08 21.43 35.75
N GLU A 543 7.22 21.81 34.80
CA GLU A 543 6.56 23.11 34.83
C GLU A 543 5.04 22.90 34.89
N GLU A 544 4.49 23.32 36.02
CA GLU A 544 3.10 23.34 36.41
C GLU A 544 2.27 24.22 35.45
N PHE A 545 1.16 23.68 34.95
CA PHE A 545 0.08 24.49 34.37
C PHE A 545 -1.02 24.63 35.41
N GLU A 546 -1.09 25.81 36.04
CA GLU A 546 -2.20 26.23 36.90
C GLU A 546 -3.51 26.30 36.11
N PHE A 547 -4.52 25.62 36.64
CA PHE A 547 -5.93 25.80 36.30
C PHE A 547 -6.47 26.99 37.11
N GLU A 548 -6.87 28.07 36.44
CA GLU A 548 -7.86 29.00 37.00
C GLU A 548 -9.18 28.87 36.25
N GLY A 549 -10.23 28.62 37.03
CA GLY A 549 -11.61 28.65 36.59
C GLY A 549 -12.37 29.85 37.15
N ASN A 550 -13.47 30.16 36.46
CA ASN A 550 -14.61 31.03 36.79
C ASN A 550 -14.38 32.55 36.84
N GLU A 551 -15.02 33.29 35.93
CA GLU A 551 -16.42 33.80 36.07
C GLU A 551 -17.09 34.01 34.71
#